data_AF-A0A7X9DDC3-F1
#
_entry.id   AF-A0A7X9DDC3-F1
#
_cell.length_a   1.000
_cell.length_b   1.000
_cell.length_c   1.000
_cell.angle_alpha   90.00
_cell.angle_beta   90.00
_cell.angle_gamma   90.00
#
_symmetry.space_group_name_H-M   'P 1'
#
loop_
_entity.id
_entity.type
_entity.pdbx_description
1 polymer ?
#
loop_
_entity_poly.entity_id
_entity_poly.type
_entity_poly.pdbx_seq_one_letter_code
_entity_poly.pdbx_strand_id
1 'polypeptide(L)'
;MRNIVVSSPKYGDIDINGNAKFGSWKEFILDIRNDYYDGKQFIFENTFWEKSIYDRIIFELENTIQFLPEDKYLIHGDLGHDNTFVRDQKIVAITDWEESKYGDFVYDIAWLDFWGTSLDYASKFLQYFKSLGEDHKNYQKRLYCYQCHIGLGTLAFYVKTGQKDNYNRAKERILNLCKSSKPE
;
A
#
# COMPACT_ATOMS: atom_id res chain seq x y z
N MET A 1 -10.28 -7.63 11.17
CA MET A 1 -10.72 -8.48 10.04
C MET A 1 -10.06 -9.87 10.03
N ARG A 2 -9.88 -10.55 11.18
CA ARG A 2 -9.20 -11.88 11.20
C ARG A 2 -10.11 -13.08 10.96
N ASN A 3 -11.43 -12.88 10.94
CA ASN A 3 -12.42 -13.97 10.85
C ASN A 3 -13.20 -13.96 9.53
N ILE A 4 -12.73 -13.22 8.51
CA ILE A 4 -13.32 -13.28 7.17
C ILE A 4 -12.66 -14.43 6.43
N VAL A 5 -13.46 -15.44 6.06
CA VAL A 5 -12.99 -16.57 5.25
C VAL A 5 -12.71 -16.06 3.84
N VAL A 6 -11.45 -16.08 3.43
CA VAL A 6 -11.03 -15.77 2.06
C VAL A 6 -11.18 -17.03 1.21
N SER A 7 -12.10 -17.00 0.24
CA SER A 7 -12.42 -18.16 -0.61
C SER A 7 -11.50 -18.31 -1.84
N SER A 8 -10.96 -17.20 -2.35
CA SER A 8 -10.08 -17.22 -3.52
C SER A 8 -8.71 -17.84 -3.19
N PRO A 9 -8.17 -18.77 -4.00
CA PRO A 9 -6.79 -19.25 -3.84
C PRO A 9 -5.74 -18.22 -4.27
N LYS A 10 -6.15 -17.12 -4.92
CA LYS A 10 -5.29 -16.10 -5.54
C LYS A 10 -5.17 -14.85 -4.67
N TYR A 11 -4.29 -13.94 -5.09
CA TYR A 11 -3.94 -12.69 -4.41
C TYR A 11 -4.19 -11.46 -5.29
N GLY A 12 -4.16 -10.28 -4.67
CA GLY A 12 -4.33 -8.98 -5.33
C GLY A 12 -5.76 -8.48 -5.33
N ASP A 13 -6.05 -7.50 -6.20
CA ASP A 13 -7.37 -6.89 -6.34
C ASP A 13 -8.47 -7.91 -6.56
N ILE A 14 -9.62 -7.64 -5.94
CA ILE A 14 -10.77 -8.52 -5.95
C ILE A 14 -11.82 -7.99 -6.93
N ASP A 15 -12.29 -8.87 -7.82
CA ASP A 15 -13.39 -8.55 -8.71
C ASP A 15 -14.76 -8.61 -8.01
N ILE A 16 -15.83 -8.24 -8.73
CA ILE A 16 -17.21 -8.27 -8.21
C ILE A 16 -17.68 -9.67 -7.73
N ASN A 17 -16.99 -10.74 -8.15
CA ASN A 17 -17.29 -12.11 -7.76
C ASN A 17 -16.43 -12.60 -6.59
N GLY A 18 -15.57 -11.75 -6.03
CA GLY A 18 -14.68 -12.14 -4.94
C GLY A 18 -13.42 -12.87 -5.41
N ASN A 19 -13.06 -12.83 -6.70
CA ASN A 19 -11.89 -13.50 -7.25
C ASN A 19 -10.71 -12.55 -7.42
N ALA A 20 -9.50 -13.09 -7.24
CA ALA A 20 -8.26 -12.38 -7.52
C ALA A 20 -7.45 -13.15 -8.58
N LYS A 21 -6.45 -12.52 -9.20
CA LYS A 21 -5.77 -13.09 -10.39
C LYS A 21 -4.35 -13.61 -10.14
N PHE A 22 -3.64 -13.12 -9.12
CA PHE A 22 -2.21 -13.40 -8.94
C PHE A 22 -1.94 -14.70 -8.18
N GLY A 23 -0.89 -15.41 -8.56
CA GLY A 23 -0.48 -16.67 -7.93
C GLY A 23 0.13 -16.49 -6.54
N SER A 24 0.74 -15.34 -6.28
CA SER A 24 1.30 -14.95 -4.99
C SER A 24 1.06 -13.47 -4.69
N TRP A 25 1.17 -13.09 -3.41
CA TRP A 25 1.08 -11.68 -3.01
C TRP A 25 2.25 -10.86 -3.59
N LYS A 26 3.43 -11.46 -3.66
CA LYS A 26 4.61 -10.83 -4.27
C LYS A 26 4.42 -10.53 -5.75
N GLU A 27 3.80 -11.45 -6.50
CA GLU A 27 3.46 -11.22 -7.90
C GLU A 27 2.56 -10.00 -8.07
N PHE A 28 1.52 -9.87 -7.23
CA PHE A 28 0.64 -8.70 -7.26
C PHE A 28 1.41 -7.39 -7.01
N ILE A 29 2.21 -7.33 -5.94
CA ILE A 29 2.97 -6.12 -5.58
C ILE A 29 4.01 -5.75 -6.66
N LEU A 30 4.58 -6.74 -7.36
CA LEU A 30 5.52 -6.48 -8.46
C LEU A 30 4.84 -6.07 -9.77
N ASP A 31 3.55 -6.38 -9.93
CA ASP A 31 2.79 -6.07 -11.14
C ASP A 31 2.57 -4.57 -11.36
N ILE A 32 2.81 -3.73 -10.34
CA ILE A 32 2.83 -2.26 -10.46
C ILE A 32 3.77 -1.74 -11.57
N ARG A 33 4.72 -2.57 -12.03
CA ARG A 33 5.57 -2.27 -13.18
C ARG A 33 4.85 -2.36 -14.52
N ASN A 34 3.83 -3.19 -14.61
CA ASN A 34 3.09 -3.50 -15.82
C ASN A 34 1.83 -2.63 -15.91
N ASP A 35 1.20 -2.34 -14.77
CA ASP A 35 -0.11 -1.68 -14.66
C ASP A 35 -0.19 -0.27 -15.30
N TYR A 36 0.95 0.38 -15.55
CA TYR A 36 0.99 1.76 -16.03
C TYR A 36 1.69 1.95 -17.37
N TYR A 37 2.10 0.87 -18.07
CA TYR A 37 3.27 0.99 -18.94
C TYR A 37 3.32 0.11 -20.20
N ASP A 38 2.58 0.55 -21.21
CA ASP A 38 3.14 0.61 -22.56
C ASP A 38 3.65 2.05 -22.79
N GLY A 39 4.93 2.21 -23.14
CA GLY A 39 5.51 3.53 -23.47
C GLY A 39 6.05 4.39 -22.32
N LYS A 40 6.63 3.81 -21.25
CA LYS A 40 7.15 4.55 -20.07
C LYS A 40 7.98 5.78 -20.43
N GLN A 41 8.85 5.63 -21.42
CA GLN A 41 9.77 6.68 -21.82
C GLN A 41 9.02 7.93 -22.31
N PHE A 42 7.98 7.74 -23.11
CA PHE A 42 7.12 8.83 -23.56
C PHE A 42 6.47 9.55 -22.37
N ILE A 43 5.98 8.81 -21.36
CA ILE A 43 5.36 9.42 -20.19
C ILE A 43 6.37 10.25 -19.38
N PHE A 44 7.59 9.74 -19.14
CA PHE A 44 8.63 10.49 -18.44
C PHE A 44 9.07 11.75 -19.20
N GLU A 45 9.06 11.71 -20.53
CA GLU A 45 9.46 12.85 -21.37
C GLU A 45 8.34 13.91 -21.51
N ASN A 46 7.07 13.52 -21.41
CA ASN A 46 5.93 14.38 -21.72
C ASN A 46 5.07 14.75 -20.50
N THR A 47 5.40 14.26 -19.31
CA THR A 47 4.66 14.57 -18.08
C THR A 47 5.61 15.05 -16.98
N PHE A 48 5.06 15.40 -15.83
CA PHE A 48 5.86 15.75 -14.64
C PHE A 48 6.32 14.52 -13.85
N TRP A 49 6.21 13.31 -14.39
CA TRP A 49 6.72 12.11 -13.74
C TRP A 49 8.25 12.04 -13.84
N GLU A 50 8.91 12.09 -12.70
CA GLU A 50 10.37 12.03 -12.64
C GLU A 50 10.86 10.58 -12.64
N LYS A 51 11.56 10.17 -13.71
CA LYS A 51 12.11 8.81 -13.85
C LYS A 51 13.03 8.42 -12.68
N SER A 52 13.85 9.34 -12.19
CA SER A 52 14.75 9.09 -11.06
C SER A 52 14.00 8.75 -9.77
N ILE A 53 12.83 9.35 -9.56
CA ILE A 53 11.96 9.08 -8.41
C ILE A 53 11.30 7.71 -8.57
N TYR A 54 10.78 7.41 -9.77
CA TYR A 54 10.25 6.08 -10.09
C TYR A 54 11.30 4.98 -9.84
N ASP A 55 12.50 5.12 -10.41
CA ASP A 55 13.58 4.14 -10.30
C ASP A 55 13.98 3.94 -8.83
N ARG A 56 14.05 5.03 -8.05
CA ARG A 56 14.37 4.97 -6.63
C ARG A 56 13.33 4.19 -5.84
N ILE A 57 12.03 4.43 -6.07
CA ILE A 57 10.96 3.75 -5.33
C ILE A 57 10.89 2.27 -5.72
N ILE A 58 11.03 1.95 -7.01
CA ILE A 58 11.10 0.55 -7.48
C ILE A 58 12.25 -0.19 -6.83
N PHE A 59 13.44 0.40 -6.78
CA PHE A 59 14.61 -0.20 -6.14
C PHE A 59 14.36 -0.54 -4.66
N GLU A 60 13.71 0.36 -3.92
CA GLU A 60 13.38 0.15 -2.50
C GLU A 60 12.31 -0.94 -2.30
N LEU A 61 11.30 -0.96 -3.18
CA LEU A 61 10.28 -2.02 -3.21
C LEU A 61 10.91 -3.38 -3.50
N GLU A 62 11.78 -3.47 -4.51
CA GLU A 62 12.50 -4.69 -4.88
C GLU A 62 13.35 -5.24 -3.74
N ASN A 63 14.09 -4.38 -3.04
CA ASN A 63 14.95 -4.81 -1.95
C ASN A 63 14.16 -5.36 -0.75
N THR A 64 12.88 -5.00 -0.63
CA THR A 64 12.03 -5.40 0.50
C THR A 64 11.01 -6.48 0.17
N ILE A 65 10.79 -6.78 -1.11
CA ILE A 65 9.77 -7.74 -1.56
C ILE A 65 9.95 -9.15 -0.97
N GLN A 66 11.19 -9.56 -0.70
CA GLN A 66 11.51 -10.88 -0.13
C GLN A 66 10.92 -11.10 1.26
N PHE A 67 10.68 -10.01 2.02
CA PHE A 67 10.15 -10.06 3.37
C PHE A 67 8.62 -10.17 3.46
N LEU A 68 7.93 -10.07 2.31
CA LEU A 68 6.47 -10.16 2.29
C LEU A 68 6.01 -11.60 2.59
N PRO A 69 4.96 -11.77 3.41
CA PRO A 69 4.37 -13.07 3.66
C PRO A 69 3.42 -13.48 2.52
N GLU A 70 3.01 -14.74 2.53
CA GLU A 70 1.91 -15.26 1.73
C GLU A 70 0.66 -15.52 2.60
N ASP A 71 0.67 -15.06 3.86
CA ASP A 71 -0.54 -15.05 4.68
C ASP A 71 -1.58 -14.14 4.01
N LYS A 72 -2.82 -14.62 3.96
CA LYS A 72 -3.87 -14.02 3.15
C LYS A 72 -5.04 -13.56 4.02
N TYR A 73 -5.32 -12.27 3.91
CA TYR A 73 -6.37 -11.56 4.61
C TYR A 73 -7.15 -10.71 3.61
N LEU A 74 -8.38 -10.34 3.98
CA LEU A 74 -9.08 -9.27 3.29
C LEU A 74 -8.45 -7.93 3.70
N ILE A 75 -8.09 -7.14 2.70
CA ILE A 75 -7.55 -5.78 2.80
C ILE A 75 -8.60 -4.85 2.20
N HIS A 76 -8.83 -3.71 2.84
CA HIS A 76 -9.75 -2.68 2.33
C HIS A 76 -9.14 -1.92 1.14
N GLY A 77 -7.85 -1.58 1.22
CA GLY A 77 -7.08 -0.94 0.14
C GLY A 77 -7.18 0.58 0.11
N ASP A 78 -8.31 1.14 0.54
CA ASP A 78 -8.49 2.58 0.75
C ASP A 78 -9.06 2.92 2.15
N LEU A 79 -8.42 2.37 3.19
CA LEU A 79 -8.92 2.54 4.56
C LEU A 79 -8.59 3.94 5.09
N GLY A 80 -9.60 4.73 5.42
CA GLY A 80 -9.38 6.11 5.90
C GLY A 80 -10.61 6.75 6.55
N HIS A 81 -10.47 8.02 6.93
CA HIS A 81 -11.54 8.80 7.55
C HIS A 81 -12.76 8.96 6.64
N ASP A 82 -12.54 9.04 5.32
CA ASP A 82 -13.62 9.21 4.34
C ASP A 82 -14.46 7.92 4.16
N ASN A 83 -13.88 6.77 4.54
CA ASN A 83 -14.49 5.44 4.40
C ASN A 83 -14.82 4.77 5.73
N THR A 84 -14.62 5.45 6.88
CA THR A 84 -14.87 4.90 8.22
C THR A 84 -15.83 5.77 9.02
N PHE A 85 -16.99 5.22 9.37
CA PHE A 85 -18.00 5.93 10.15
C PHE A 85 -17.95 5.54 11.62
N VAL A 86 -17.96 6.54 12.51
CA VAL A 86 -17.89 6.36 13.96
C VAL A 86 -19.11 7.00 14.63
N ARG A 87 -19.73 6.26 15.55
CA ARG A 87 -20.78 6.75 16.45
C ARG A 87 -20.51 6.25 17.87
N ASP A 88 -20.61 7.13 18.86
CA ASP A 88 -20.37 6.79 20.27
C ASP A 88 -19.04 6.08 20.52
N GLN A 89 -17.97 6.58 19.89
CA GLN A 89 -16.60 6.01 19.93
C GLN A 89 -16.48 4.58 19.38
N LYS A 90 -17.46 4.12 18.60
CA LYS A 90 -17.45 2.82 17.94
C LYS A 90 -17.52 2.98 16.43
N ILE A 91 -16.74 2.18 15.72
CA ILE A 91 -16.87 2.04 14.27
C ILE A 91 -18.22 1.38 13.98
N VAL A 92 -19.06 2.03 13.19
CA VAL A 92 -20.40 1.54 12.82
C VAL A 92 -20.50 1.11 11.36
N ALA A 93 -19.62 1.62 10.49
CA ALA A 93 -19.53 1.19 9.11
C ALA A 93 -18.12 1.43 8.55
N ILE A 94 -17.74 0.57 7.61
CA ILE A 94 -16.60 0.74 6.70
C ILE A 94 -17.17 0.55 5.30
N THR A 95 -16.99 1.54 4.43
CA THR A 95 -17.61 1.61 3.10
C THR A 95 -16.55 1.73 2.02
N ASP A 96 -16.98 1.66 0.76
CA ASP A 96 -16.11 1.83 -0.41
C ASP A 96 -14.99 0.79 -0.53
N TRP A 97 -15.42 -0.43 -0.81
CA TRP A 97 -14.55 -1.59 -0.93
C TRP A 97 -14.00 -1.76 -2.35
N GLU A 98 -14.04 -0.74 -3.22
CA GLU A 98 -13.61 -0.86 -4.62
C GLU A 98 -12.12 -1.23 -4.75
N GLU A 99 -11.31 -0.77 -3.82
CA GLU A 99 -9.87 -1.06 -3.73
C GLU A 99 -9.57 -2.35 -2.95
N SER A 100 -10.57 -3.21 -2.71
CA SER A 100 -10.36 -4.40 -1.90
C SER A 100 -9.45 -5.43 -2.58
N LYS A 101 -8.62 -6.07 -1.75
CA LYS A 101 -7.58 -6.99 -2.21
C LYS A 101 -7.36 -8.13 -1.21
N TYR A 102 -6.87 -9.27 -1.69
CA TYR A 102 -6.42 -10.37 -0.85
C TYR A 102 -4.90 -10.38 -0.73
N GLY A 103 -4.40 -10.32 0.51
CA GLY A 103 -2.97 -10.31 0.78
C GLY A 103 -2.64 -10.05 2.24
N ASP A 104 -1.53 -9.36 2.47
CA ASP A 104 -1.08 -8.98 3.81
C ASP A 104 -1.87 -7.81 4.40
N PHE A 105 -2.48 -8.02 5.58
CA PHE A 105 -3.21 -6.97 6.32
C PHE A 105 -2.36 -5.73 6.67
N VAL A 106 -1.02 -5.84 6.71
CA VAL A 106 -0.12 -4.71 6.95
C VAL A 106 -0.23 -3.67 5.83
N TYR A 107 -0.77 -4.02 4.66
CA TYR A 107 -1.03 -3.08 3.57
C TYR A 107 -2.00 -1.95 3.99
N ASP A 108 -3.11 -2.25 4.68
CA ASP A 108 -4.03 -1.22 5.17
C ASP A 108 -3.36 -0.29 6.20
N ILE A 109 -2.44 -0.83 7.00
CA ILE A 109 -1.66 -0.03 7.97
C ILE A 109 -0.69 0.88 7.23
N ALA A 110 -0.03 0.39 6.18
CA ALA A 110 0.83 1.19 5.32
C ALA A 110 0.06 2.32 4.63
N TRP A 111 -1.17 2.07 4.18
CA TRP A 111 -2.06 3.08 3.61
C TRP A 111 -2.43 4.17 4.61
N LEU A 112 -2.93 3.77 5.79
CA LEU A 112 -3.26 4.69 6.88
C LEU A 112 -2.05 5.52 7.29
N ASP A 113 -0.87 4.91 7.45
CA ASP A 113 0.33 5.61 7.84
C ASP A 113 0.81 6.56 6.74
N PHE A 114 0.75 6.15 5.47
CA PHE A 114 1.20 6.96 4.34
C PHE A 114 0.44 8.30 4.28
N TRP A 115 -0.89 8.27 4.41
CA TRP A 115 -1.75 9.45 4.32
C TRP A 115 -2.01 10.15 5.65
N GLY A 116 -2.11 9.41 6.75
CA GLY A 116 -2.52 9.88 8.06
C GLY A 116 -1.40 10.54 8.86
N THR A 117 -0.76 11.57 8.33
CA THR A 117 0.46 12.17 8.93
C THR A 117 0.28 12.79 10.32
N SER A 118 -0.96 12.95 10.80
CA SER A 118 -1.24 13.41 12.16
C SER A 118 -0.97 12.37 13.24
N LEU A 119 -0.87 11.08 12.88
CA LEU A 119 -0.63 9.99 13.81
C LEU A 119 0.40 9.01 13.23
N ASP A 120 1.26 8.48 14.11
CA ASP A 120 2.15 7.37 13.77
C ASP A 120 1.37 6.05 13.87
N TYR A 121 0.64 5.71 12.79
CA TYR A 121 -0.15 4.49 12.72
C TYR A 121 0.75 3.26 12.78
N ALA A 122 1.91 3.32 12.11
CA ALA A 122 2.89 2.25 12.08
C ALA A 122 3.30 1.79 13.49
N SER A 123 3.72 2.73 14.35
CA SER A 123 4.11 2.43 15.73
C SER A 123 2.92 2.05 16.60
N LYS A 124 1.76 2.68 16.43
CA LYS A 124 0.56 2.36 17.21
C LYS A 124 0.09 0.93 16.99
N PHE A 125 0.04 0.47 15.74
CA PHE A 125 -0.31 -0.92 15.45
C PHE A 125 0.76 -1.89 15.96
N LEU A 126 2.05 -1.55 15.83
CA LEU A 126 3.12 -2.37 16.38
C LEU A 126 3.01 -2.54 17.91
N GLN A 127 2.70 -1.46 18.63
CA GLN A 127 2.48 -1.50 20.08
C GLN A 127 1.24 -2.33 20.43
N TYR A 128 0.16 -2.19 19.65
CA TYR A 128 -1.05 -2.98 19.82
C TYR A 128 -0.78 -4.48 19.64
N PHE A 129 -0.08 -4.90 18.58
CA PHE A 129 0.28 -6.31 18.38
C PHE A 129 1.15 -6.85 19.53
N LYS A 130 2.13 -6.07 19.98
CA LYS A 130 2.94 -6.42 21.16
C LYS A 130 2.08 -6.61 22.41
N SER A 131 1.07 -5.76 22.63
CA SER A 131 0.15 -5.89 23.78
C SER A 131 -0.70 -7.16 23.73
N LEU A 132 -0.92 -7.72 22.53
CA LEU A 132 -1.60 -9.00 22.33
C LEU A 132 -0.65 -10.21 22.39
N GLY A 133 0.65 -9.98 22.60
CA GLY A 133 1.68 -11.03 22.55
C GLY A 133 1.95 -11.54 21.13
N GLU A 134 1.61 -10.76 20.11
CA GLU A 134 1.80 -11.13 18.72
C GLU A 134 3.07 -10.52 18.14
N ASP A 135 3.90 -11.38 17.55
CA ASP A 135 5.08 -10.97 16.81
C ASP A 135 4.87 -11.18 15.31
N HIS A 136 4.75 -10.08 14.57
CA HIS A 136 4.59 -10.09 13.13
C HIS A 136 5.95 -9.94 12.46
N LYS A 137 6.49 -11.06 11.96
CA LYS A 137 7.80 -11.11 11.31
C LYS A 137 7.96 -10.01 10.26
N ASN A 138 9.12 -9.36 10.26
CA ASN A 138 9.52 -8.34 9.31
C ASN A 138 8.54 -7.17 9.16
N TYR A 139 7.72 -6.87 10.19
CA TYR A 139 6.66 -5.86 10.12
C TYR A 139 7.11 -4.54 9.49
N GLN A 140 8.24 -3.97 9.95
CA GLN A 140 8.75 -2.71 9.41
C GLN A 140 9.17 -2.81 7.93
N LYS A 141 9.77 -3.93 7.52
CA LYS A 141 10.17 -4.16 6.12
C LYS A 141 8.95 -4.35 5.21
N ARG A 142 7.92 -5.05 5.70
CA ARG A 142 6.63 -5.21 5.02
C ARG A 142 5.94 -3.86 4.83
N LEU A 143 5.80 -3.11 5.93
CA LEU A 143 5.21 -1.76 5.93
C LEU A 143 5.91 -0.85 4.91
N TYR A 144 7.24 -0.77 4.95
CA TYR A 144 8.00 0.08 4.02
C TYR A 144 7.87 -0.38 2.55
N CYS A 145 7.85 -1.68 2.29
CA CYS A 145 7.58 -2.22 0.95
C CYS A 145 6.22 -1.74 0.43
N TYR A 146 5.18 -1.82 1.26
CA TYR A 146 3.84 -1.36 0.89
C TYR A 146 3.74 0.15 0.75
N GLN A 147 4.43 0.93 1.58
CA GLN A 147 4.51 2.38 1.39
C GLN A 147 5.17 2.76 0.06
N CYS A 148 6.19 2.02 -0.39
CA CYS A 148 6.77 2.18 -1.72
C CYS A 148 5.76 1.86 -2.82
N HIS A 149 5.01 0.76 -2.68
CA HIS A 149 3.97 0.36 -3.63
C HIS A 149 2.86 1.43 -3.73
N ILE A 150 2.33 1.85 -2.59
CA ILE A 150 1.28 2.87 -2.47
C ILE A 150 1.76 4.21 -3.02
N GLY A 151 2.97 4.64 -2.64
CA GLY A 151 3.56 5.87 -3.14
C GLY A 151 3.70 5.84 -4.66
N LEU A 152 4.19 4.74 -5.22
CA LEU A 152 4.33 4.61 -6.67
C LEU A 152 2.98 4.68 -7.40
N GLY A 153 1.95 3.96 -6.94
CA GLY A 153 0.62 4.00 -7.52
C GLY A 153 -0.02 5.39 -7.42
N THR A 154 0.14 6.05 -6.27
CA THR A 154 -0.32 7.42 -6.04
C THR A 154 0.32 8.42 -7.00
N LEU A 155 1.65 8.35 -7.19
CA LEU A 155 2.35 9.22 -8.12
C LEU A 155 1.87 9.00 -9.56
N ALA A 156 1.72 7.74 -9.98
CA ALA A 156 1.21 7.38 -11.29
C ALA A 156 -0.21 7.95 -11.52
N PHE A 157 -1.09 7.81 -10.54
CA PHE A 157 -2.44 8.37 -10.59
C PHE A 157 -2.45 9.88 -10.76
N TYR A 158 -1.65 10.62 -9.98
CA TYR A 158 -1.59 12.07 -10.10
C TYR A 158 -0.97 12.55 -11.41
N VAL A 159 0.01 11.82 -11.94
CA VAL A 159 0.54 12.08 -13.29
C VAL A 159 -0.57 11.92 -14.33
N LYS A 160 -1.30 10.80 -14.30
CA LYS A 160 -2.40 10.50 -15.24
C LYS A 160 -3.53 11.52 -15.17
N THR A 161 -3.82 12.03 -13.97
CA THR A 161 -4.92 12.99 -13.73
C THR A 161 -4.47 14.46 -13.76
N GLY A 162 -3.19 14.74 -14.02
CA GLY A 162 -2.67 16.11 -14.14
C GLY A 162 -2.53 16.87 -12.81
N GLN A 163 -2.59 16.20 -11.66
CA GLN A 163 -2.60 16.82 -10.34
C GLN A 163 -1.18 17.05 -9.78
N LYS A 164 -0.45 17.99 -10.37
CA LYS A 164 0.97 18.23 -10.07
C LYS A 164 1.28 18.58 -8.61
N ASP A 165 0.42 19.35 -7.94
CA ASP A 165 0.65 19.73 -6.54
C ASP A 165 0.48 18.54 -5.60
N ASN A 166 -0.52 17.69 -5.85
CA ASN A 166 -0.73 16.46 -5.10
C ASN A 166 0.41 15.45 -5.34
N TYR A 167 0.89 15.36 -6.60
CA TYR A 167 2.11 14.61 -6.92
C TYR A 167 3.31 15.08 -6.09
N ASN A 168 3.55 16.39 -5.98
CA ASN A 168 4.69 16.91 -5.22
C ASN A 168 4.59 16.57 -3.73
N ARG A 169 3.39 16.68 -3.13
CA ARG A 169 3.17 16.28 -1.72
C ARG A 169 3.39 14.79 -1.50
N ALA A 170 2.81 13.93 -2.35
CA ALA A 170 3.00 12.49 -2.27
C ALA A 170 4.48 12.08 -2.49
N LYS A 171 5.17 12.78 -3.41
CA LYS A 171 6.60 12.60 -3.68
C LYS A 171 7.44 12.91 -2.44
N GLU A 172 7.20 14.06 -1.81
CA GLU A 172 7.89 14.42 -0.57
C GLU A 172 7.65 13.38 0.54
N ARG A 173 6.41 12.91 0.67
CA ARG A 173 6.05 11.86 1.65
C ARG A 173 6.87 10.59 1.43
N ILE A 174 6.86 10.01 0.23
CA ILE A 174 7.58 8.76 -0.04
C ILE A 174 9.09 8.95 0.07
N LEU A 175 9.65 10.07 -0.39
CA LEU A 175 11.08 10.35 -0.27
C LEU A 175 11.53 10.50 1.18
N ASN A 176 10.70 11.06 2.05
CA ASN A 176 11.00 11.14 3.47
C ASN A 176 10.98 9.76 4.12
N LEU A 177 10.00 8.91 3.77
CA LEU A 177 9.98 7.51 4.22
C LEU A 177 11.22 6.73 3.76
N CYS A 178 11.67 6.93 2.52
CA CYS A 178 12.90 6.31 2.00
C CYS A 178 14.18 6.76 2.73
N LYS A 179 14.21 7.97 3.30
CA LYS A 179 15.35 8.46 4.08
C LYS A 179 15.35 7.86 5.49
N SER A 180 14.18 7.77 6.10
CA SER A 180 13.99 7.24 7.46
C SER A 180 14.13 5.72 7.54
N SER A 181 13.97 5.01 6.42
CA SER A 181 14.00 3.54 6.38
C SER A 181 15.38 2.92 6.19
N LYS A 182 16.46 3.72 6.35
CA LYS A 182 17.82 3.15 6.39
C LYS A 182 17.91 2.20 7.59
N PRO A 183 18.29 0.93 7.38
CA PRO A 183 18.43 -0.01 8.48
C PRO A 183 19.56 0.43 9.41
N GLU A 184 19.34 0.26 10.72
CA GLU A 184 20.41 0.08 11.70
C GLU A 184 21.28 -1.14 11.34
#